data_AF-A0A2G9SIU6-F1
#
_entry.id   AF-A0A2G9SIU6-F1
#
_cell.length_a   1.000
_cell.length_b   1.000
_cell.length_c   1.000
_cell.angle_alpha   90.00
_cell.angle_beta   90.00
_cell.angle_gamma   90.00
#
_symmetry.space_group_name_H-M   'P 1'
#
loop_
_entity.id
_entity.type
_entity.pdbx_description
1 polymer ?
#
loop_
_entity_poly.entity_id
_entity_poly.type
_entity_poly.pdbx_seq_one_letter_code
_entity_poly.pdbx_strand_id
1 'polypeptide(L)'
;MDSDWFAQTYMGRKTKVGAPPLEKFNTWGGSLSLGHPFAATGVRLVMAAAHRLKKEGGQYGLVAACAAGGQGHGMIVEAYPQ
;
A
#
# COMPACT_ATOMS: atom_id res chain seq x y z
N MET A 1 -5.59 -4.08 10.55
CA MET A 1 -6.72 -3.80 9.63
C MET A 1 -7.88 -4.78 9.80
N ASP A 2 -7.65 -5.95 10.41
CA ASP A 2 -8.65 -6.99 10.59
C ASP A 2 -9.20 -7.04 12.03
N SER A 3 -9.75 -5.91 12.51
CA SER A 3 -10.33 -5.81 13.85
C SER A 3 -11.51 -4.85 13.81
N ASP A 4 -12.71 -5.35 14.12
CA ASP A 4 -13.90 -4.51 14.23
C ASP A 4 -13.81 -3.58 15.46
N TRP A 5 -13.29 -4.09 16.58
CA TRP A 5 -13.10 -3.30 17.79
C TRP A 5 -12.26 -2.06 17.56
N PHE A 6 -11.10 -2.19 16.90
CA PHE A 6 -10.23 -1.04 16.61
C PHE A 6 -10.90 -0.06 15.64
N ALA A 7 -11.62 -0.59 14.65
CA ALA A 7 -12.32 0.23 13.65
C ALA A 7 -13.46 1.06 14.24
N GLN A 8 -14.23 0.49 15.15
CA GLN A 8 -15.31 1.19 15.83
C GLN A 8 -14.78 2.17 16.87
N THR A 9 -13.76 1.77 17.65
CA THR A 9 -13.26 2.55 18.79
C THR A 9 -12.41 3.75 18.34
N TYR A 10 -11.52 3.59 17.37
CA TYR A 10 -10.54 4.62 17.01
C TYR A 10 -10.72 5.22 15.61
N MET A 11 -11.32 4.46 14.67
CA MET A 11 -11.50 4.95 13.29
C MET A 11 -12.92 5.49 13.02
N GLY A 12 -13.86 5.34 13.97
CA GLY A 12 -15.26 5.75 13.79
C GLY A 12 -15.99 5.03 12.65
N ARG A 13 -15.59 3.79 12.33
CA ARG A 13 -16.17 2.98 11.24
C ARG A 13 -17.06 1.88 11.79
N LYS A 14 -18.06 1.46 11.02
CA LYS A 14 -19.00 0.39 11.40
C LYS A 14 -18.32 -0.98 11.53
N THR A 15 -17.40 -1.28 10.62
CA THR A 15 -16.69 -2.56 10.52
C THR A 15 -15.22 -2.33 10.18
N LYS A 16 -14.42 -3.39 10.30
CA LYS A 16 -13.01 -3.44 9.93
C LYS A 16 -12.76 -3.00 8.48
N VAL A 17 -11.56 -2.46 8.25
CA VAL A 17 -11.11 -2.06 6.91
C VAL A 17 -10.88 -3.29 6.03
N GLY A 18 -10.40 -4.38 6.63
CA GLY A 18 -10.07 -5.63 5.95
C GLY A 18 -8.57 -5.79 5.76
N ALA A 19 -8.04 -6.98 6.04
CA ALA A 19 -6.66 -7.29 5.71
C ALA A 19 -6.48 -7.34 4.18
N PRO A 20 -5.43 -6.71 3.62
CA PRO A 20 -5.11 -6.92 2.22
C PRO A 20 -4.70 -8.39 2.00
N PRO A 21 -5.01 -8.99 0.84
CA PRO A 21 -4.57 -10.34 0.52
C PRO A 21 -3.04 -10.41 0.51
N LEU A 22 -2.46 -11.27 1.36
CA LEU A 22 -1.01 -11.30 1.60
C LEU A 22 -0.24 -11.73 0.36
N GLU A 23 -0.82 -12.58 -0.48
CA GLU A 23 -0.25 -13.03 -1.75
C GLU A 23 -0.11 -11.90 -2.80
N LYS A 24 -0.78 -10.76 -2.61
CA LYS A 24 -0.64 -9.56 -3.45
C LYS A 24 0.25 -8.49 -2.82
N PHE A 25 0.59 -8.63 -1.54
CA PHE A 25 1.25 -7.63 -0.72
C PHE A 25 2.78 -7.69 -0.88
N ASN A 26 3.41 -6.62 -1.39
CA ASN A 26 4.86 -6.49 -1.53
C ASN A 26 5.57 -7.69 -2.20
N THR A 27 5.04 -8.23 -3.32
CA THR A 27 5.58 -9.46 -3.94
C THR A 27 6.99 -9.31 -4.51
N TRP A 28 7.45 -8.09 -4.80
CA TRP A 28 8.84 -7.80 -5.22
C TRP A 28 9.70 -7.27 -4.05
N GLY A 29 9.35 -7.63 -2.82
CA GLY A 29 10.00 -7.14 -1.61
C GLY A 29 9.54 -5.73 -1.20
N GLY A 30 10.07 -5.25 -0.08
CA GLY A 30 9.62 -4.01 0.56
C GLY A 30 10.78 -3.19 1.12
N SER A 31 10.46 -2.10 1.82
CA SER A 31 11.48 -1.23 2.39
C SER A 31 12.32 -1.88 3.49
N LEU A 32 11.80 -2.92 4.14
CA LEU A 32 12.57 -3.69 5.11
C LEU A 32 13.76 -4.41 4.45
N SER A 33 13.57 -4.96 3.25
CA SER A 33 14.60 -5.73 2.53
C SER A 33 15.43 -4.88 1.56
N LEU A 34 14.81 -3.88 0.93
CA LEU A 34 15.44 -3.04 -0.10
C LEU A 34 15.99 -1.72 0.46
N GLY A 35 15.67 -1.39 1.71
CA GLY A 35 16.02 -0.12 2.35
C GLY A 35 14.88 0.92 2.34
N HIS A 36 15.02 1.88 3.25
CA HIS A 36 14.07 2.98 3.43
C HIS A 36 14.78 4.35 3.44
N PRO A 37 15.34 4.80 2.30
CA PRO A 37 15.79 6.18 2.19
C PRO A 37 14.57 7.11 2.30
N PHE A 38 14.63 8.00 3.28
CA PHE A 38 13.57 8.98 3.57
C PHE A 38 13.25 9.79 2.31
N ALA A 39 11.95 10.08 2.09
CA ALA A 39 11.36 10.68 0.90
C ALA A 39 11.48 9.85 -0.41
N ALA A 40 12.65 9.31 -0.75
CA ALA A 40 12.87 8.53 -1.98
C ALA A 40 12.05 7.23 -2.03
N THR A 41 11.73 6.65 -0.87
CA THR A 41 10.92 5.43 -0.80
C THR A 41 9.54 5.58 -1.43
N GLY A 42 8.89 6.75 -1.31
CA GLY A 42 7.56 6.97 -1.87
C GLY A 42 7.54 6.78 -3.39
N VAL A 43 8.53 7.35 -4.07
CA VAL A 43 8.72 7.19 -5.52
C VAL A 43 8.96 5.73 -5.89
N ARG A 44 9.84 5.04 -5.15
CA ARG A 44 10.11 3.61 -5.37
C ARG A 44 8.82 2.77 -5.26
N LEU A 45 7.99 3.03 -4.25
CA LEU A 45 6.75 2.28 -4.04
C LEU A 45 5.76 2.44 -5.20
N VAL A 46 5.52 3.68 -5.63
CA VAL A 46 4.59 3.97 -6.75
C VAL A 46 5.12 3.39 -8.06
N MET A 47 6.42 3.57 -8.34
CA MET A 47 7.04 3.00 -9.53
C MET A 47 6.99 1.48 -9.53
N ALA A 48 7.31 0.83 -8.40
CA ALA A 48 7.22 -0.62 -8.28
C ALA A 48 5.78 -1.13 -8.49
N ALA A 49 4.77 -0.43 -7.94
CA ALA A 49 3.37 -0.79 -8.14
C ALA A 49 2.95 -0.68 -9.61
N ALA A 50 3.28 0.42 -10.29
CA ALA A 50 2.98 0.60 -11.71
C ALA A 50 3.68 -0.47 -12.58
N HIS A 51 4.96 -0.74 -12.31
CA HIS A 51 5.70 -1.79 -13.02
C HIS A 51 5.16 -3.19 -12.75
N ARG A 52 4.69 -3.47 -11.52
CA ARG A 52 4.03 -4.74 -11.18
C ARG A 52 2.74 -4.92 -11.95
N LEU A 53 1.86 -3.92 -11.97
CA LEU A 53 0.61 -3.97 -12.73
C LEU A 53 0.88 -4.29 -14.21
N LYS A 54 1.93 -3.69 -14.80
CA LYS A 54 2.34 -3.95 -16.18
C LYS A 54 2.90 -5.37 -16.39
N LYS A 55 3.74 -5.88 -15.48
CA LYS A 55 4.44 -7.18 -15.66
C LYS A 55 3.64 -8.40 -15.20
N GLU A 56 2.90 -8.26 -14.10
CA GLU A 56 2.13 -9.36 -13.48
C GLU A 56 0.68 -9.40 -13.97
N GLY A 57 0.22 -8.34 -14.64
CA GLY A 57 -1.16 -8.18 -15.05
C GLY A 57 -2.04 -7.67 -13.89
N GLY A 58 -2.81 -6.63 -14.17
CA GLY A 58 -3.73 -6.02 -13.21
C GLY A 58 -4.08 -4.60 -13.60
N GLN A 59 -5.21 -4.10 -13.11
CA GLN A 59 -5.67 -2.74 -13.40
C GLN A 59 -5.40 -1.77 -12.27
N TYR A 60 -5.62 -2.16 -11.01
CA TYR A 60 -5.51 -1.27 -9.86
C TYR A 60 -4.50 -1.78 -8.83
N GLY A 61 -3.65 -0.87 -8.35
CA GLY A 61 -2.75 -1.06 -7.24
C GLY A 61 -2.98 -0.01 -6.15
N LEU A 62 -2.90 -0.42 -4.88
CA LEU A 62 -2.93 0.48 -3.73
C LEU A 62 -1.51 0.64 -3.20
N VAL A 63 -1.03 1.87 -3.11
CA VAL A 63 0.21 2.23 -2.44
C VAL A 63 -0.13 3.01 -1.18
N ALA A 64 0.38 2.57 -0.03
CA ALA A 64 0.21 3.26 1.24
C ALA A 64 1.53 3.27 2.03
N ALA A 65 1.76 4.34 2.77
CA ALA A 65 2.95 4.50 3.60
C ALA A 65 2.61 5.25 4.90
N CYS A 66 3.17 4.79 6.01
CA CYS A 66 3.25 5.59 7.23
C CYS A 66 4.46 6.54 7.14
N ALA A 67 4.44 7.59 7.96
CA ALA A 67 5.53 8.54 8.06
C ALA A 67 5.72 9.02 9.49
N ALA A 68 6.94 9.45 9.80
CA ALA A 68 7.24 10.15 11.06
C ALA A 68 6.33 11.39 11.21
N GLY A 69 6.13 11.82 12.45
CA GLY A 69 5.18 12.90 12.76
C GLY A 69 3.71 12.45 12.82
N GLY A 70 3.44 11.14 12.86
CA GLY A 70 2.09 10.60 13.03
C GLY A 70 1.23 10.73 11.76
N GLN A 71 1.85 10.64 10.59
CA GLN A 71 1.18 10.84 9.30
C GLN A 71 1.11 9.54 8.49
N GLY A 72 0.21 9.54 7.50
CA GLY A 72 0.08 8.47 6.53
C GLY A 72 -0.40 8.98 5.18
N HIS A 73 -0.08 8.25 4.12
CA HIS A 73 -0.49 8.54 2.75
C HIS A 73 -1.05 7.28 2.08
N GLY A 74 -2.04 7.45 1.20
CA GLY A 74 -2.61 6.39 0.37
C GLY A 74 -2.87 6.91 -1.06
N MET A 75 -2.55 6.09 -2.05
CA MET A 75 -2.67 6.40 -3.48
C MET A 75 -3.16 5.16 -4.24
N ILE A 76 -4.06 5.38 -5.19
CA ILE A 76 -4.46 4.37 -6.17
C ILE A 76 -3.67 4.60 -7.45
N VAL A 77 -3.07 3.53 -7.98
CA VAL A 77 -2.38 3.49 -9.26
C VAL A 77 -3.23 2.68 -10.22
N GLU A 78 -3.67 3.28 -11.31
CA GLU A 78 -4.34 2.59 -12.40
C GLU A 78 -3.32 2.29 -13.52
N ALA A 79 -3.35 1.06 -14.04
CA ALA A 79 -2.55 0.67 -15.18
C ALA A 79 -3.07 1.36 -16.45
N TYR A 80 -2.16 1.96 -17.22
CA TYR A 80 -2.51 2.56 -18.51
C TYR A 80 -2.70 1.48 -19.58
N PRO A 81 -3.73 1.57 -20.44
CA PRO A 81 -3.93 0.63 -21.54
C PRO A 81 -2.72 0.66 -22.49
N GLN A 82 -2.32 -0.52 -22.96
CA GLN A 82 -1.27 -0.68 -23.97
C GLN A 82 -1.83 -0.50 -25.38
#